data_AF-A0A1Q5DT52-F1
#
_entry.id   AF-A0A1Q5DT52-F1
#
_cell.length_a   1.000
_cell.length_b   1.000
_cell.length_c   1.000
_cell.angle_alpha   90.00
_cell.angle_beta   90.00
_cell.angle_gamma   90.00
#
_symmetry.space_group_name_H-M   'P 1'
#
loop_
_entity.id
_entity.type
_entity.pdbx_description
1 polymer ?
#
loop_
_entity_poly.entity_id
_entity_poly.type
_entity_poly.pdbx_seq_one_letter_code
_entity_poly.pdbx_strand_id
1 'polypeptide(L)'
;MITLAVTVGLAFAGYALTYLNGLRLSQRQERLARVNRQLGDFYGPLFALTEANSRIFAAFVERNARPDGRSPFDHETPPTEEELAEWRLWVTTVFLPNIRAMRDLVLTHADLLSEPVMPPLLLQLCAHVSGYEITAARWSRGNHEQHLSVVSFPSREIAAYARKGFTELKKEQARLLGQRHAR
;
A
#
# COMPACT_ATOMS: atom_id res chain seq x y z
N MET A 1 45.73 -30.38 36.04
CA MET A 1 45.09 -29.09 36.37
C MET A 1 45.01 -28.16 35.15
N ILE A 2 46.12 -27.87 34.46
CA ILE A 2 46.14 -26.96 33.30
C ILE A 2 45.25 -27.45 32.14
N THR A 3 45.35 -28.73 31.76
CA THR A 3 44.53 -29.32 30.69
C THR A 3 43.03 -29.24 30.96
N LEU A 4 42.60 -29.58 32.18
CA LEU A 4 41.20 -29.47 32.60
C LEU A 4 40.69 -28.02 32.50
N ALA A 5 41.48 -27.04 32.97
CA ALA A 5 41.12 -25.62 32.89
C ALA A 5 40.99 -25.14 31.44
N VAL A 6 41.90 -25.58 30.56
CA VAL A 6 41.84 -25.26 29.11
C VAL A 6 40.60 -25.87 28.46
N THR A 7 40.29 -27.13 28.73
CA THR A 7 39.09 -27.80 28.18
C THR A 7 37.81 -27.12 28.64
N VAL A 8 37.70 -26.80 29.92
CA VAL A 8 36.54 -26.07 30.47
C VAL A 8 36.42 -24.70 29.82
N GLY A 9 37.52 -23.95 29.72
CA GLY A 9 37.54 -22.64 29.05
C GLY A 9 37.08 -22.71 27.59
N LEU A 10 37.58 -23.68 26.82
CA LEU A 10 37.18 -23.91 25.44
C LEU A 10 35.69 -24.28 25.31
N ALA A 11 35.18 -25.13 26.21
CA ALA A 11 33.77 -25.52 26.21
C ALA A 11 32.85 -24.31 26.48
N PHE A 12 33.17 -23.47 27.47
CA PHE A 12 32.43 -22.25 27.75
C PHE A 12 32.48 -21.25 26.59
N ALA A 13 33.65 -21.05 25.98
CA ALA A 13 33.80 -20.18 24.82
C ALA A 13 32.98 -20.68 23.63
N GLY A 14 33.02 -21.99 23.34
CA GLY A 14 32.23 -22.62 22.29
C GLY A 14 30.72 -22.51 22.51
N TYR A 15 30.26 -22.70 23.74
CA TYR A 15 28.85 -22.52 24.11
C TYR A 15 28.41 -21.06 23.95
N ALA A 16 29.21 -20.10 24.45
CA ALA A 16 28.91 -18.67 24.32
C ALA A 16 28.81 -18.24 22.85
N LEU A 17 29.74 -18.69 21.99
CA LEU A 17 29.69 -18.42 20.55
C LEU A 17 28.43 -19.01 19.91
N THR A 18 28.07 -20.25 20.25
CA THR A 18 26.85 -20.91 19.74
C THR A 18 25.58 -20.18 20.18
N TYR A 19 25.50 -19.80 21.45
CA TYR A 19 24.35 -19.07 22.00
C TYR A 19 24.18 -17.70 21.33
N LEU A 20 25.26 -16.93 21.19
CA LEU A 20 25.22 -15.63 20.52
C LEU A 20 24.85 -15.74 19.04
N ASN A 21 25.35 -16.78 18.35
CA ASN A 21 24.95 -17.07 16.97
C ASN A 21 23.47 -17.47 16.87
N GLY A 22 22.98 -18.27 17.82
CA GLY A 22 21.57 -18.65 17.92
C GLY A 22 20.65 -17.44 18.10
N LEU A 23 21.00 -16.53 19.01
CA LEU A 23 20.27 -15.27 19.21
C LEU A 23 20.25 -14.41 17.94
N ARG A 24 21.39 -14.22 17.29
CA ARG A 24 21.49 -13.44 16.04
C ARG A 24 20.66 -14.06 14.92
N LEU A 25 20.66 -15.39 14.81
CA LEU A 25 19.89 -16.11 13.80
C LEU A 25 18.38 -15.96 14.05
N SER A 26 17.93 -16.14 15.30
CA SER A 26 16.53 -15.98 15.70
C SER A 26 16.04 -14.55 15.44
N GLN A 27 16.78 -13.53 15.85
CA GLN A 27 16.43 -12.12 15.58
C GLN A 27 16.33 -11.83 14.07
N ARG A 28 17.24 -12.39 13.27
CA ARG A 28 17.22 -12.23 11.81
C ARG A 28 16.00 -12.92 11.19
N GLN A 29 15.63 -14.10 11.67
CA GLN A 29 14.45 -14.84 11.21
C GLN A 29 13.16 -14.11 11.57
N GLU A 30 13.01 -13.62 12.80
CA GLU A 30 11.85 -12.84 13.23
C GLU A 30 11.70 -11.55 12.41
N ARG A 31 12.81 -10.84 12.19
CA ARG A 31 12.82 -9.63 11.36
C ARG A 31 12.43 -9.94 9.91
N LEU A 32 12.96 -11.03 9.33
CA LEU A 32 12.59 -11.45 7.98
C LEU A 32 11.12 -11.86 7.90
N ALA A 33 10.60 -12.56 8.91
CA ALA A 33 9.19 -12.94 8.99
C ALA A 33 8.28 -11.69 9.03
N ARG A 34 8.64 -10.69 9.85
CA ARG A 34 7.92 -9.42 9.87
C ARG A 34 7.95 -8.71 8.52
N VAL A 35 9.13 -8.57 7.90
CA VAL A 35 9.27 -7.93 6.58
C VAL A 35 8.46 -8.67 5.51
N ASN A 36 8.42 -10.00 5.54
CA ASN A 36 7.61 -10.81 4.62
C ASN A 36 6.12 -10.54 4.79
N ARG A 37 5.62 -10.43 6.03
CA ARG A 37 4.22 -10.05 6.29
C ARG A 37 3.93 -8.64 5.83
N GLN A 38 4.80 -7.66 6.13
CA GLN A 38 4.64 -6.30 5.65
C GLN A 38 4.58 -6.23 4.12
N LEU A 39 5.40 -7.00 3.41
CA LEU A 39 5.37 -7.09 1.95
C LEU A 39 4.15 -7.84 1.41
N GLY A 40 3.81 -8.99 1.99
CA GLY A 40 2.76 -9.88 1.49
C GLY A 40 1.35 -9.38 1.78
N ASP A 41 1.16 -8.85 2.99
CA ASP A 41 -0.18 -8.59 3.53
C ASP A 41 -0.56 -7.11 3.43
N PHE A 42 0.42 -6.18 3.31
CA PHE A 42 0.13 -4.74 3.29
C PHE A 42 0.77 -3.98 2.12
N TYR A 43 2.10 -3.76 2.13
CA TYR A 43 2.75 -2.88 1.16
C TYR A 43 2.76 -3.42 -0.26
N GLY A 44 2.80 -4.75 -0.45
CA GLY A 44 2.69 -5.37 -1.77
C GLY A 44 1.30 -5.18 -2.38
N PRO A 45 0.22 -5.61 -1.71
CA PRO A 45 -1.14 -5.36 -2.15
C PRO A 45 -1.45 -3.87 -2.36
N LEU A 46 -1.04 -3.00 -1.43
CA LEU A 46 -1.25 -1.55 -1.54
C LEU A 46 -0.52 -0.97 -2.75
N PHE A 47 0.73 -1.38 -3.00
CA PHE A 47 1.48 -0.97 -4.19
C PHE A 47 0.80 -1.44 -5.49
N ALA A 48 0.40 -2.71 -5.55
CA ALA A 48 -0.28 -3.25 -6.73
C ALA A 48 -1.60 -2.52 -7.03
N LEU A 49 -2.43 -2.31 -6.00
CA LEU A 49 -3.69 -1.60 -6.14
C LEU A 49 -3.49 -0.14 -6.58
N THR A 50 -2.54 0.58 -5.97
CA THR A 50 -2.30 2.00 -6.30
C THR A 50 -1.76 2.17 -7.72
N GLU A 51 -0.87 1.30 -8.19
CA GLU A 51 -0.37 1.30 -9.57
C GLU A 51 -1.46 0.91 -10.57
N ALA A 52 -2.23 -0.15 -10.30
CA ALA A 52 -3.33 -0.58 -11.16
C ALA A 52 -4.40 0.52 -11.25
N ASN A 53 -4.77 1.12 -10.13
CA ASN A 53 -5.76 2.20 -10.08
C ASN A 53 -5.27 3.46 -10.82
N SER A 54 -3.97 3.78 -10.76
CA SER A 54 -3.40 4.91 -11.51
C SER A 54 -3.42 4.66 -13.01
N ARG A 55 -3.09 3.45 -13.45
CA ARG A 55 -3.10 3.07 -14.88
C ARG A 55 -4.52 3.04 -15.45
N ILE A 56 -5.47 2.48 -14.71
CA ILE A 56 -6.86 2.40 -15.17
C ILE A 56 -7.54 3.77 -15.16
N PHE A 57 -7.16 4.66 -14.24
CA PHE A 57 -7.58 6.07 -14.28
C PHE A 57 -6.99 6.80 -15.50
N ALA A 58 -5.71 6.60 -15.81
CA ALA A 58 -5.12 7.17 -17.02
C ALA A 58 -5.83 6.69 -18.30
N ALA A 59 -6.13 5.39 -18.39
CA ALA A 59 -6.89 4.83 -19.51
C ALA A 59 -8.33 5.38 -19.60
N PHE A 60 -8.99 5.62 -18.45
CA PHE A 60 -10.28 6.30 -18.41
C PHE A 60 -10.18 7.72 -18.97
N VAL A 61 -9.18 8.49 -18.55
CA VAL A 61 -8.97 9.87 -19.03
C VAL A 61 -8.69 9.89 -20.53
N GLU A 62 -7.85 9.00 -21.04
CA GLU A 62 -7.53 8.90 -22.47
C GLU A 62 -8.75 8.51 -23.31
N ARG A 63 -9.51 7.49 -22.87
CA ARG A 63 -10.72 7.01 -23.55
C ARG A 63 -11.81 8.08 -23.62
N ASN A 64 -11.96 8.85 -22.56
CA ASN A 64 -13.05 9.82 -22.42
C ASN A 64 -12.59 11.26 -22.70
N ALA A 65 -11.40 11.45 -23.28
CA ALA A 65 -10.97 12.76 -23.72
C ALA A 65 -11.96 13.33 -24.75
N ARG A 66 -12.33 14.60 -24.58
CA ARG A 66 -13.14 15.34 -25.55
C ARG A 66 -12.36 15.53 -26.86
N PRO A 67 -13.01 15.91 -27.98
CA PRO A 67 -12.33 16.09 -29.27
C PRO A 67 -11.16 17.09 -29.26
N ASP A 68 -11.13 18.00 -28.27
CA ASP A 68 -10.05 18.96 -28.04
C ASP A 68 -8.91 18.41 -27.15
N GLY A 69 -8.96 17.11 -26.80
CA GLY A 69 -7.98 16.42 -25.98
C GLY A 69 -8.09 16.67 -24.47
N ARG A 70 -9.06 17.46 -24.02
CA ARG A 70 -9.25 17.77 -22.59
C ARG A 70 -10.11 16.73 -21.89
N SER A 71 -9.94 16.65 -20.58
CA SER A 71 -10.79 15.83 -19.71
C SER A 71 -12.21 16.40 -19.68
N PRO A 72 -13.28 15.57 -19.68
CA PRO A 72 -14.64 16.00 -19.41
C PRO A 72 -14.81 16.75 -18.09
N PHE A 73 -13.90 16.52 -17.14
CA PHE A 73 -13.90 17.12 -15.81
C PHE A 73 -13.00 18.36 -15.69
N ASP A 74 -12.52 18.90 -16.81
CA ASP A 74 -11.82 20.17 -16.84
C ASP A 74 -12.81 21.33 -16.61
N HIS A 75 -12.44 22.32 -15.78
CA HIS A 75 -13.38 23.20 -15.10
C HIS A 75 -14.04 24.29 -15.98
N GLU A 76 -13.67 24.37 -17.26
CA GLU A 76 -14.21 25.39 -18.18
C GLU A 76 -15.58 25.02 -18.75
N THR A 77 -15.90 23.73 -18.88
CA THR A 77 -17.14 23.28 -19.50
C THR A 77 -17.70 22.11 -18.70
N PRO A 78 -18.88 22.27 -18.07
CA PRO A 78 -19.49 21.21 -17.28
C PRO A 78 -19.58 19.87 -18.05
N PRO A 79 -19.44 18.73 -17.36
CA PRO A 79 -19.68 17.42 -17.95
C PRO A 79 -21.13 17.28 -18.48
N THR A 80 -21.31 16.58 -19.59
CA THR A 80 -22.63 16.19 -20.10
C THR A 80 -23.21 15.03 -19.28
N GLU A 81 -24.51 14.77 -19.36
CA GLU A 81 -25.12 13.63 -18.66
C GLU A 81 -24.54 12.28 -19.12
N GLU A 82 -24.14 12.16 -20.39
CA GLU A 82 -23.47 10.97 -20.91
C GLU A 82 -22.08 10.77 -20.28
N GLU A 83 -21.28 11.84 -20.18
CA GLU A 83 -19.96 11.81 -19.52
C GLU A 83 -20.10 11.52 -18.01
N LEU A 84 -21.14 12.04 -17.37
CA LEU A 84 -21.45 11.75 -15.97
C LEU A 84 -21.93 10.31 -15.78
N ALA A 85 -22.71 9.77 -16.72
CA ALA A 85 -23.14 8.37 -16.70
C ALA A 85 -21.95 7.42 -16.85
N GLU A 86 -21.04 7.71 -17.77
CA GLU A 86 -19.80 6.96 -17.94
C GLU A 86 -18.94 7.06 -16.67
N TRP A 87 -18.76 8.24 -16.08
CA TRP A 87 -18.05 8.38 -14.80
C TRP A 87 -18.66 7.53 -13.70
N ARG A 88 -19.99 7.56 -13.52
CA ARG A 88 -20.68 6.71 -12.53
C ARG A 88 -20.38 5.25 -12.79
N LEU A 89 -20.45 4.78 -14.03
CA LEU A 89 -20.14 3.40 -14.42
C LEU A 89 -18.71 3.01 -14.02
N TRP A 90 -17.71 3.81 -14.38
CA TRP A 90 -16.30 3.52 -14.05
C TRP A 90 -16.05 3.51 -12.55
N VAL A 91 -16.66 4.45 -11.84
CA VAL A 91 -16.54 4.54 -10.39
C VAL A 91 -17.16 3.32 -9.72
N THR A 92 -18.40 2.97 -10.03
CA THR A 92 -19.08 1.85 -9.37
C THR A 92 -18.47 0.51 -9.71
N THR A 93 -17.90 0.38 -10.92
CA THR A 93 -17.37 -0.89 -11.42
C THR A 93 -15.91 -1.10 -11.04
N VAL A 94 -15.10 -0.04 -11.02
CA VAL A 94 -13.63 -0.15 -10.91
C VAL A 94 -13.09 0.69 -9.76
N PHE A 95 -13.29 2.01 -9.78
CA PHE A 95 -12.55 2.89 -8.86
C PHE A 95 -12.96 2.70 -7.42
N LEU A 96 -14.28 2.69 -7.11
CA LEU A 96 -14.79 2.52 -5.76
C LEU A 96 -14.40 1.15 -5.15
N PRO A 97 -14.56 0.02 -5.87
CA PRO A 97 -14.03 -1.27 -5.41
C PRO A 97 -12.54 -1.24 -5.09
N ASN A 98 -11.71 -0.62 -5.95
CA ASN A 98 -10.26 -0.54 -5.72
C ASN A 98 -9.91 0.28 -4.47
N ILE A 99 -10.50 1.47 -4.29
CA ILE A 99 -10.19 2.31 -3.12
C ILE A 99 -10.77 1.71 -1.83
N ARG A 100 -11.87 0.94 -1.90
CA ARG A 100 -12.36 0.13 -0.76
C ARG A 100 -11.34 -0.92 -0.36
N ALA A 101 -10.80 -1.67 -1.32
CA ALA A 101 -9.75 -2.65 -1.04
C ALA A 101 -8.51 -1.99 -0.39
N MET A 102 -8.12 -0.79 -0.84
CA MET A 102 -7.02 -0.04 -0.20
C MET A 102 -7.37 0.36 1.25
N ARG A 103 -8.58 0.88 1.51
CA ARG A 103 -9.04 1.19 2.87
C ARG A 103 -9.04 -0.05 3.74
N ASP A 104 -9.57 -1.16 3.22
CA ASP A 104 -9.69 -2.39 3.99
C ASP A 104 -8.30 -2.91 4.38
N LEU A 105 -7.30 -2.87 3.48
CA LEU A 105 -5.90 -3.15 3.83
C LEU A 105 -5.38 -2.27 4.97
N VAL A 106 -5.65 -0.96 4.93
CA VAL A 106 -5.25 -0.02 6.00
C VAL A 106 -5.86 -0.39 7.34
N LEU A 107 -7.15 -0.75 7.35
CA LEU A 107 -7.88 -1.06 8.58
C LEU A 107 -7.50 -2.45 9.13
N THR A 108 -7.26 -3.45 8.28
CA THR A 108 -6.98 -4.83 8.71
C THR A 108 -5.52 -5.09 9.01
N HIS A 109 -4.60 -4.32 8.44
CA HIS A 109 -3.15 -4.55 8.53
C HIS A 109 -2.38 -3.34 9.07
N ALA A 110 -3.03 -2.52 9.91
CA ALA A 110 -2.39 -1.37 10.56
C ALA A 110 -1.18 -1.78 11.44
N ASP A 111 -1.14 -3.02 11.94
CA ASP A 111 0.00 -3.59 12.69
C ASP A 111 1.26 -3.77 11.84
N LEU A 112 1.10 -3.79 10.51
CA LEU A 112 2.18 -3.97 9.54
C LEU A 112 2.75 -2.63 9.02
N LEU A 113 2.26 -1.49 9.51
CA LEU A 113 2.84 -0.20 9.19
C LEU A 113 4.31 -0.13 9.63
N SER A 114 5.13 0.50 8.79
CA SER A 114 6.54 0.75 9.12
C SER A 114 6.67 1.90 10.10
N GLU A 115 5.76 2.86 10.01
CA GLU A 115 5.66 3.98 10.93
C GLU A 115 5.11 3.56 12.30
N PRO A 116 5.56 4.17 13.41
CA PRO A 116 5.06 3.86 14.75
C PRO A 116 3.63 4.38 15.01
N VAL A 117 3.13 5.26 14.14
CA VAL A 117 1.81 5.89 14.24
C VAL A 117 1.14 5.88 12.86
N MET A 118 -0.19 5.85 12.84
CA MET A 118 -0.98 5.89 11.61
C MET A 118 -0.67 7.15 10.80
N PRO A 119 -0.15 7.03 9.55
CA PRO A 119 0.08 8.18 8.69
C PRO A 119 -1.24 8.92 8.36
N PRO A 120 -1.28 10.27 8.46
CA PRO A 120 -2.48 11.05 8.14
C PRO A 120 -3.02 10.82 6.72
N LEU A 121 -2.16 10.53 5.74
CA LEU A 121 -2.57 10.22 4.37
C LEU A 121 -3.45 8.97 4.27
N LEU A 122 -3.23 7.97 5.13
CA LEU A 122 -4.04 6.75 5.16
C LEU A 122 -5.41 7.02 5.79
N LEU A 123 -5.49 7.93 6.76
CA LEU A 123 -6.77 8.41 7.30
C LEU A 123 -7.55 9.22 6.27
N GLN A 124 -6.86 10.06 5.48
CA GLN A 124 -7.47 10.79 4.37
C GLN A 124 -8.01 9.84 3.29
N LEU A 125 -7.27 8.77 2.96
CA LEU A 125 -7.76 7.70 2.09
C LEU A 125 -9.07 7.10 2.65
N CYS A 126 -9.09 6.73 3.93
CA CYS A 126 -10.28 6.16 4.56
C CYS A 126 -11.48 7.13 4.49
N ALA A 127 -11.25 8.41 4.80
CA ALA A 127 -12.28 9.44 4.73
C ALA A 127 -12.78 9.68 3.30
N HIS A 128 -11.88 9.67 2.30
CA HIS A 128 -12.24 9.74 0.88
C HIS A 128 -13.19 8.61 0.50
N VAL A 129 -12.85 7.36 0.86
CA VAL A 129 -13.67 6.19 0.56
C VAL A 129 -15.04 6.32 1.20
N SER A 130 -15.13 6.60 2.50
CA SER A 130 -16.42 6.77 3.19
C SER A 130 -17.27 7.90 2.60
N GLY A 131 -16.65 9.03 2.22
CA GLY A 131 -17.35 10.10 1.52
C GLY A 131 -17.90 9.64 0.16
N TYR A 132 -17.12 8.85 -0.59
CA TYR A 132 -17.52 8.34 -1.89
C TYR A 132 -18.65 7.29 -1.77
N GLU A 133 -18.64 6.47 -0.71
CA GLU A 133 -19.70 5.49 -0.47
C GLU A 133 -21.08 6.14 -0.29
N ILE A 134 -21.13 7.34 0.31
CA ILE A 134 -22.37 8.13 0.38
C ILE A 134 -22.80 8.60 -1.01
N THR A 135 -21.86 9.11 -1.82
CA THR A 135 -22.14 9.53 -3.20
C THR A 135 -22.69 8.35 -4.03
N ALA A 136 -22.04 7.18 -3.96
CA ALA A 136 -22.49 5.98 -4.67
C ALA A 136 -23.86 5.47 -4.16
N ALA A 137 -24.11 5.56 -2.85
CA ALA A 137 -25.41 5.21 -2.28
C ALA A 137 -26.53 6.13 -2.80
N ARG A 138 -26.27 7.43 -3.00
CA ARG A 138 -27.24 8.35 -3.62
C ARG A 138 -27.52 7.98 -5.07
N TRP A 139 -26.49 7.61 -5.84
CA TRP A 139 -26.67 7.15 -7.21
C TRP A 139 -27.56 5.90 -7.30
N SER A 140 -27.40 4.95 -6.37
CA SER A 140 -28.26 3.75 -6.32
C SER A 140 -29.75 4.06 -6.07
N ARG A 141 -30.05 5.27 -5.59
CA ARG A 141 -31.41 5.79 -5.37
C ARG A 141 -31.88 6.73 -6.48
N GLY A 142 -31.11 6.87 -7.56
CA GLY A 142 -31.40 7.75 -8.68
C GLY A 142 -31.09 9.23 -8.44
N ASN A 143 -30.47 9.60 -7.31
CA ASN A 143 -29.99 10.98 -7.11
C ASN A 143 -28.56 11.11 -7.67
N HIS A 144 -28.43 11.87 -8.76
CA HIS A 144 -27.16 12.15 -9.44
C HIS A 144 -26.66 13.59 -9.27
N GLU A 145 -27.10 14.33 -8.24
CA GLU A 145 -26.71 15.75 -8.06
C GLU A 145 -25.23 15.94 -7.69
N GLN A 146 -24.61 14.92 -7.10
CA GLN A 146 -23.21 14.95 -6.69
C GLN A 146 -22.45 13.80 -7.32
N HIS A 147 -21.25 14.08 -7.85
CA HIS A 147 -20.46 13.11 -8.60
C HIS A 147 -19.13 12.73 -7.96
N LEU A 148 -18.70 13.44 -6.94
CA LEU A 148 -17.38 13.28 -6.32
C LEU A 148 -17.53 12.98 -4.82
N SER A 149 -16.46 12.51 -4.20
CA SER A 149 -16.36 12.45 -2.74
C SER A 149 -16.17 13.85 -2.17
N VAL A 150 -16.70 14.05 -0.96
CA VAL A 150 -16.54 15.30 -0.18
C VAL A 150 -15.07 15.50 0.26
N VAL A 151 -14.30 14.42 0.31
CA VAL A 151 -12.86 14.44 0.64
C VAL A 151 -12.08 14.05 -0.61
N SER A 152 -11.04 14.81 -0.96
CA SER A 152 -10.20 14.51 -2.13
C SER A 152 -9.36 13.25 -1.94
N PHE A 153 -9.22 12.46 -3.00
CA PHE A 153 -8.37 11.27 -3.01
C PHE A 153 -6.88 11.66 -2.98
N PRO A 154 -6.06 11.15 -2.03
CA PRO A 154 -4.64 11.46 -1.93
C PRO A 154 -3.81 10.64 -2.95
N SER A 155 -4.09 10.80 -4.25
CA SER A 155 -3.59 9.91 -5.32
C SER A 155 -2.06 9.85 -5.41
N ARG A 156 -1.40 11.00 -5.41
CA ARG A 156 0.06 11.09 -5.56
C ARG A 156 0.75 10.61 -4.29
N GLU A 157 0.22 10.99 -3.14
CA GLU A 157 0.77 10.68 -1.83
C GLU A 157 0.66 9.18 -1.54
N ILE A 158 -0.49 8.54 -1.80
CA ILE A 158 -0.66 7.11 -1.56
C ILE A 158 0.19 6.26 -2.50
N ALA A 159 0.32 6.64 -3.77
CA ALA A 159 1.16 5.94 -4.74
C ALA A 159 2.64 6.05 -4.35
N ALA A 160 3.10 7.25 -3.96
CA ALA A 160 4.47 7.47 -3.50
C ALA A 160 4.76 6.67 -2.20
N TYR A 161 3.82 6.69 -1.25
CA TYR A 161 3.91 5.95 0.00
C TYR A 161 4.05 4.43 -0.24
N ALA A 162 3.13 3.86 -1.02
CA ALA A 162 3.11 2.42 -1.30
C ALA A 162 4.38 1.97 -2.04
N ARG A 163 4.79 2.72 -3.06
CA ARG A 163 6.02 2.43 -3.84
C ARG A 163 7.26 2.50 -2.96
N LYS A 164 7.38 3.53 -2.11
CA LYS A 164 8.52 3.71 -1.21
C LYS A 164 8.59 2.55 -0.23
N GLY A 165 7.51 2.27 0.50
CA GLY A 165 7.45 1.20 1.49
C GLY A 165 7.75 -0.17 0.88
N PHE A 166 7.15 -0.49 -0.27
CA PHE A 166 7.45 -1.73 -0.99
C PHE A 166 8.94 -1.84 -1.37
N THR A 167 9.52 -0.78 -1.94
CA THR A 167 10.93 -0.77 -2.39
C THR A 167 11.89 -0.91 -1.21
N GLU A 168 11.66 -0.19 -0.12
CA GLU A 168 12.50 -0.24 1.09
C GLU A 168 12.44 -1.63 1.75
N LEU A 169 11.24 -2.21 1.88
CA LEU A 169 11.07 -3.55 2.43
C LEU A 169 11.66 -4.64 1.54
N LYS A 170 11.59 -4.51 0.21
CA LYS A 170 12.25 -5.45 -0.72
C LYS A 170 13.78 -5.42 -0.58
N LYS A 171 14.37 -4.23 -0.43
CA LYS A 171 15.81 -4.09 -0.16
C LYS A 171 16.18 -4.72 1.18
N GLU A 172 15.34 -4.51 2.19
CA GLU A 172 15.55 -5.08 3.51
C GLU A 172 15.44 -6.61 3.52
N GLN A 173 14.45 -7.17 2.83
CA GLN A 173 14.30 -8.60 2.62
C GLN A 173 15.56 -9.19 1.96
N ALA A 174 16.06 -8.58 0.89
CA ALA A 174 17.27 -9.03 0.20
C ALA A 174 18.49 -9.03 1.14
N ARG A 175 18.65 -7.97 1.93
CA ARG A 175 19.71 -7.86 2.95
C ARG A 175 19.60 -8.97 3.99
N LEU A 176 18.40 -9.23 4.51
CA LEU A 176 18.13 -10.29 5.49
C LEU A 176 18.25 -11.69 4.90
N LEU A 177 18.13 -11.87 3.59
CA LEU A 177 18.40 -13.13 2.91
C LEU A 177 19.89 -13.32 2.56
N GLY A 178 20.72 -12.29 2.75
CA GLY A 178 22.14 -12.33 2.37
C GLY A 178 22.37 -12.20 0.87
N GLN A 179 21.35 -11.77 0.11
CA GLN A 179 21.50 -11.46 -1.31
C GLN A 179 22.22 -10.11 -1.44
N ARG A 180 23.54 -10.13 -1.65
CA ARG A 180 24.25 -8.97 -2.20
C ARG A 180 23.61 -8.68 -3.55
N HIS A 181 23.13 -7.46 -3.75
CA HIS A 181 22.55 -7.03 -5.02
C HIS A 181 23.51 -7.45 -6.14
N ALA A 182 23.05 -8.36 -7.02
CA ALA A 182 23.63 -8.47 -8.34
C ALA A 182 23.46 -7.09 -8.99
N ARG A 183 24.57 -6.58 -9.50
CA ARG A 183 24.67 -5.27 -10.16
C ARG A 183 23.57 -5.06 -11.20
#